data_AF-A0A7W1NQL7-F1
#
_entry.id   AF-A0A7W1NQL7-F1
#
_cell.length_a   1.000
_cell.length_b   1.000
_cell.length_c   1.000
_cell.angle_alpha   90.00
_cell.angle_beta   90.00
_cell.angle_gamma   90.00
#
_symmetry.space_group_name_H-M   'P 1'
#
loop_
_entity.id
_entity.type
_entity.pdbx_description
1 polymer ?
#
loop_
_entity_poly.entity_id
_entity_poly.type
_entity_poly.pdbx_seq_one_letter_code
_entity_poly.pdbx_strand_id
1 'polypeptide(L)'
;MKPTPIMDDEVCWQALVDRDRSQDGKFVTAVHTTGIYCRPSCPARAPHRENVTFYRTPAEAEAAGYRACKRCSPNTQAFEADLAEQICRYVDAHLDQRLSLEELGGAVVVSPQHLQRMFKRALGISPREYIAARRLDHLKTRLKAGDTVTEAMYDAGFSSSSRLYENAPETLGMTPADYRGGARGLHMRYTIAPSSLGNVLVAATERGICSIMLDDEPDILVEKLREEFPGAKIQADDNSLSESLSGVLEYIEGREPHIELPLDIRGTAFQQRVWQALQQIPYGETRSYSQLAEEIGQPEATRAVASAIANNHIAVIIPCHRVIRQDGSMGGYKWGLARKQALLQREHEQHSN
;
A
#
# COMPACT_ATOMS: atom_id res chain seq x y z
N MET A 1 14.94 8.98 -41.15
CA MET A 1 14.96 9.44 -39.74
C MET A 1 15.43 8.26 -38.90
N LYS A 2 16.62 8.31 -38.30
CA LYS A 2 17.04 7.30 -37.32
C LYS A 2 16.23 7.55 -36.04
N PRO A 3 15.54 6.55 -35.47
CA PRO A 3 14.82 6.75 -34.21
C PRO A 3 15.82 7.03 -33.09
N THR A 4 15.51 8.04 -32.28
CA THR A 4 16.26 8.43 -31.08
C THR A 4 16.32 7.25 -30.10
N PRO A 5 17.50 6.86 -29.56
CA PRO A 5 17.58 5.76 -28.60
C PRO A 5 17.00 6.24 -27.27
N ILE A 6 16.01 5.51 -26.73
CA ILE A 6 15.31 5.89 -25.50
C ILE A 6 15.66 4.94 -24.33
N MET A 7 16.63 4.05 -24.52
CA MET A 7 17.21 3.21 -23.46
C MET A 7 18.70 3.02 -23.73
N ASP A 8 19.48 2.92 -22.66
CA ASP A 8 20.87 2.49 -22.75
C ASP A 8 20.90 1.00 -23.12
N ASP A 9 21.43 0.72 -24.31
CA ASP A 9 21.54 -0.60 -24.90
C ASP A 9 22.31 -1.57 -24.00
N GLU A 10 23.24 -1.05 -23.19
CA GLU A 10 24.03 -1.84 -22.25
C GLU A 10 23.22 -2.24 -21.01
N VAL A 11 22.35 -1.35 -20.53
CA VAL A 11 21.41 -1.65 -19.44
C VAL A 11 20.39 -2.70 -19.88
N CYS A 12 19.84 -2.57 -21.09
CA CYS A 12 18.92 -3.57 -21.64
C CYS A 12 19.59 -4.93 -21.85
N TRP A 13 20.86 -4.93 -22.25
CA TRP A 13 21.65 -6.16 -22.36
C TRP A 13 21.89 -6.82 -21.01
N GLN A 14 22.32 -6.04 -20.02
CA GLN A 14 22.57 -6.56 -18.67
C GLN A 14 21.30 -7.17 -18.06
N ALA A 15 20.15 -6.48 -18.21
CA ALA A 15 18.86 -6.99 -17.76
C ALA A 15 18.43 -8.31 -18.42
N LEU A 16 18.77 -8.51 -19.71
CA LEU A 16 18.52 -9.78 -20.42
C LEU A 16 19.43 -10.90 -19.89
N VAL A 17 20.71 -10.60 -19.65
CA VAL A 17 21.70 -11.56 -19.12
C VAL A 17 21.29 -12.01 -17.71
N ASP A 18 20.92 -11.06 -16.86
CA ASP A 18 20.51 -11.30 -15.47
C ASP A 18 19.10 -11.88 -15.35
N ARG A 19 18.35 -11.92 -16.47
CA ARG A 19 16.93 -12.30 -16.52
C ARG A 19 16.10 -11.49 -15.52
N ASP A 20 16.39 -10.19 -15.45
CA ASP A 20 15.80 -9.27 -14.48
C ASP A 20 14.29 -9.09 -14.73
N ARG A 21 13.48 -9.67 -13.83
CA ARG A 21 12.01 -9.55 -13.87
C ARG A 21 11.53 -8.12 -13.65
N SER A 22 12.31 -7.26 -12.99
CA SER A 22 11.94 -5.86 -12.75
C SER A 22 11.94 -5.00 -14.03
N GLN A 23 12.52 -5.54 -15.11
CA GLN A 23 12.57 -4.90 -16.42
C GLN A 23 11.51 -5.42 -17.39
N ASP A 24 10.77 -6.47 -17.02
CA ASP A 24 9.64 -6.96 -17.81
C ASP A 24 8.62 -5.84 -18.00
N GLY A 25 8.17 -5.65 -19.24
CA GLY A 25 7.21 -4.60 -19.62
C GLY A 25 7.82 -3.22 -19.89
N LYS A 26 9.11 -2.99 -19.57
CA LYS A 26 9.80 -1.73 -19.92
C LYS A 26 10.40 -1.77 -21.33
N PHE A 27 10.80 -2.96 -21.79
CA PHE A 27 11.26 -3.21 -23.15
C PHE A 27 11.10 -4.69 -23.51
N VAL A 28 11.29 -5.00 -24.79
CA VAL A 28 11.39 -6.37 -25.31
C VAL A 28 12.67 -6.56 -26.10
N THR A 29 13.19 -7.77 -26.03
CA THR A 29 14.42 -8.21 -26.71
C THR A 29 14.04 -8.97 -27.96
N ALA A 30 14.32 -8.42 -29.13
CA ALA A 30 14.14 -9.07 -30.42
C ALA A 30 15.43 -9.78 -30.86
N VAL A 31 15.31 -11.05 -31.23
CA VAL A 31 16.45 -11.90 -31.62
C VAL A 31 16.42 -12.15 -33.13
N HIS A 32 17.39 -11.58 -33.85
CA HIS A 32 17.47 -11.60 -35.32
C HIS A 32 17.45 -13.01 -35.89
N THR A 33 18.21 -13.93 -35.29
CA THR A 33 18.37 -15.31 -35.80
C THR A 33 17.10 -16.15 -35.69
N THR A 34 16.17 -15.79 -34.81
CA THR A 34 14.93 -16.55 -34.58
C THR A 34 13.69 -15.82 -35.05
N GLY A 35 13.77 -14.51 -35.32
CA GLY A 35 12.61 -13.67 -35.61
C GLY A 35 11.63 -13.57 -34.42
N ILE A 36 12.11 -13.81 -33.20
CA ILE A 36 11.29 -13.83 -31.99
C ILE A 36 11.70 -12.67 -31.08
N TYR A 37 10.71 -11.96 -30.51
CA TYR A 37 10.96 -11.09 -29.36
C TYR A 37 10.48 -11.70 -28.05
N CYS A 38 11.23 -11.42 -26.98
CA CYS A 38 11.05 -11.95 -25.64
C CYS A 38 11.05 -10.82 -24.61
N ARG A 39 10.53 -11.09 -23.42
CA ARG A 39 10.78 -10.23 -22.25
C ARG A 39 12.19 -10.45 -21.69
N PRO A 40 12.77 -9.50 -20.94
CA PRO A 40 14.08 -9.63 -20.30
C PRO A 40 14.21 -10.88 -19.43
N SER A 41 13.18 -11.23 -18.65
CA SER A 41 13.19 -12.42 -17.79
C SER A 41 12.95 -13.76 -18.50
N CYS A 42 12.95 -13.79 -19.83
CA CYS A 42 12.60 -14.98 -20.59
C CYS A 42 13.56 -16.15 -20.26
N PRO A 43 13.04 -17.34 -19.91
CA PRO A 43 13.88 -18.51 -19.60
C PRO A 43 14.51 -19.16 -20.85
N ALA A 44 14.38 -18.53 -22.02
CA ALA A 44 15.08 -18.96 -23.23
C ALA A 44 16.60 -18.86 -23.03
N ARG A 45 17.34 -19.62 -23.84
CA ARG A 45 18.81 -19.51 -23.86
C ARG A 45 19.17 -18.10 -24.31
N ALA A 46 20.11 -17.47 -23.61
CA ALA A 46 20.57 -16.13 -23.97
C ALA A 46 21.11 -16.15 -25.41
N PRO A 47 20.62 -15.27 -26.30
CA PRO A 47 21.17 -15.10 -27.64
C PRO A 47 22.55 -14.44 -27.58
N HIS A 48 23.30 -14.46 -28.68
CA HIS A 48 24.52 -13.67 -28.79
C HIS A 48 24.19 -12.17 -28.89
N ARG A 49 25.00 -11.30 -28.28
CA ARG A 49 24.80 -9.84 -28.22
C ARG A 49 24.56 -9.20 -29.59
N GLU A 50 25.34 -9.62 -30.57
CA GLU A 50 25.28 -9.16 -31.96
C GLU A 50 23.95 -9.48 -32.66
N ASN A 51 23.20 -10.46 -32.13
CA ASN A 51 21.94 -10.94 -32.70
C ASN A 51 20.71 -10.36 -32.00
N VAL A 52 20.86 -9.27 -31.24
CA VAL A 52 19.81 -8.68 -30.42
C VAL A 52 19.58 -7.21 -30.76
N THR A 53 18.31 -6.84 -30.89
CA THR A 53 17.82 -5.46 -30.88
C THR A 53 16.76 -5.30 -29.79
N PHE A 54 16.74 -4.14 -29.13
CA PHE A 54 15.73 -3.82 -28.12
C PHE A 54 14.65 -2.90 -28.68
N TYR A 55 13.39 -3.16 -28.30
CA TYR A 55 12.24 -2.32 -28.62
C TYR A 55 11.54 -1.92 -27.33
N ARG A 56 10.95 -0.72 -27.29
CA ARG A 56 10.29 -0.22 -26.06
C ARG A 56 8.99 -0.95 -25.81
N THR A 57 8.29 -1.30 -26.89
CA THR A 57 7.00 -1.99 -26.80
C THR A 57 6.98 -3.23 -27.69
N PRO A 58 6.15 -4.23 -27.35
CA PRO A 58 5.88 -5.35 -28.25
C PRO A 58 5.39 -4.91 -29.63
N ALA A 59 4.58 -3.86 -29.72
CA ALA A 59 4.05 -3.33 -30.98
C ALA A 59 5.16 -2.83 -31.92
N GLU A 60 6.21 -2.19 -31.38
CA GLU A 60 7.38 -1.78 -32.17
C GLU A 60 8.14 -2.99 -32.72
N ALA A 61 8.30 -4.05 -31.92
CA ALA A 61 8.94 -5.28 -32.38
C ALA A 61 8.10 -6.00 -33.45
N GLU A 62 6.77 -6.03 -33.32
CA GLU A 62 5.88 -6.59 -34.32
C GLU A 62 5.89 -5.80 -35.63
N ALA A 63 5.89 -4.46 -35.56
CA ALA A 63 6.03 -3.59 -36.73
C ALA A 63 7.36 -3.78 -37.45
N ALA A 64 8.40 -4.19 -36.72
CA ALA A 64 9.71 -4.57 -37.27
C ALA A 64 9.80 -6.02 -37.77
N GLY A 65 8.70 -6.80 -37.73
CA GLY A 65 8.60 -8.13 -38.29
C GLY A 65 8.91 -9.29 -37.33
N TYR A 66 9.07 -9.03 -36.04
CA TYR A 66 9.30 -10.08 -35.04
C TYR A 66 7.97 -10.65 -34.51
N ARG A 67 7.96 -11.93 -34.16
CA ARG A 67 6.81 -12.57 -33.50
C ARG A 67 7.01 -12.72 -31.99
N ALA A 68 5.92 -12.69 -31.23
CA ALA A 68 5.95 -12.94 -29.80
C ALA A 68 6.52 -14.33 -29.45
N CYS A 69 7.40 -14.39 -28.46
CA CYS A 69 7.88 -15.63 -27.89
C CYS A 69 6.73 -16.41 -27.24
N LYS A 70 6.52 -17.66 -27.68
CA LYS A 70 5.49 -18.55 -27.11
C LYS A 70 5.81 -19.03 -25.69
N ARG A 71 7.04 -18.84 -25.21
CA ARG A 71 7.50 -19.34 -23.91
C ARG A 71 7.30 -18.31 -22.80
N CYS A 72 7.62 -17.05 -23.07
CA CYS A 72 7.39 -15.96 -22.11
C CYS A 72 6.14 -15.13 -22.40
N SER A 73 5.53 -15.29 -23.58
CA SER A 73 4.29 -14.64 -24.03
C SER A 73 4.24 -13.16 -23.67
N PRO A 74 5.17 -12.34 -24.21
CA PRO A 74 5.36 -10.96 -23.78
C PRO A 74 4.12 -10.06 -23.97
N ASN A 75 3.23 -10.39 -24.91
CA ASN A 75 1.97 -9.64 -25.13
C ASN A 75 0.93 -9.92 -24.04
N THR A 76 1.03 -11.06 -23.37
CA THR A 76 0.04 -11.47 -22.39
C THR A 76 0.09 -10.60 -21.14
N GLN A 77 1.26 -10.13 -20.69
CA GLN A 77 1.37 -9.38 -19.44
C GLN A 77 0.78 -7.97 -19.51
N ALA A 78 1.00 -7.24 -20.61
CA ALA A 78 0.37 -5.93 -20.83
C ALA A 78 -1.17 -6.08 -20.97
N PHE A 79 -1.61 -7.09 -21.72
CA PHE A 79 -3.03 -7.43 -21.84
C PHE A 79 -3.66 -7.82 -20.50
N GLU A 80 -2.97 -8.63 -19.68
CA GLU A 80 -3.41 -9.04 -18.35
C GLU A 80 -3.55 -7.83 -17.39
N ALA A 81 -2.64 -6.85 -17.47
CA ALA A 81 -2.71 -5.62 -16.67
C ALA A 81 -3.91 -4.73 -17.07
N ASP A 82 -4.09 -4.50 -18.38
CA ASP A 82 -5.23 -3.72 -18.90
C ASP A 82 -6.57 -4.38 -18.54
N LEU A 83 -6.62 -5.70 -18.64
CA LEU A 83 -7.80 -6.50 -18.30
C LEU A 83 -8.10 -6.46 -16.80
N ALA A 84 -7.07 -6.53 -15.95
CA ALA A 84 -7.23 -6.39 -14.51
C ALA A 84 -7.77 -4.99 -14.14
N GLU A 85 -7.30 -3.93 -14.81
CA GLU A 85 -7.81 -2.58 -14.60
C GLU A 85 -9.27 -2.42 -15.03
N GLN A 86 -9.66 -3.02 -16.16
CA GLN A 86 -11.07 -3.06 -16.60
C GLN A 86 -11.96 -3.76 -15.57
N ILE A 87 -11.50 -4.88 -15.00
CA ILE A 87 -12.22 -5.58 -13.93
C ILE A 87 -12.31 -4.72 -12.68
N CYS A 88 -11.25 -4.02 -12.27
CA CYS A 88 -11.30 -3.10 -11.14
C CYS A 88 -12.37 -2.02 -11.33
N ARG A 89 -12.37 -1.36 -12.51
CA ARG A 89 -13.39 -0.36 -12.87
C ARG A 89 -14.80 -0.94 -12.87
N TYR A 90 -14.96 -2.15 -13.40
CA TYR A 90 -16.26 -2.83 -13.40
C TYR A 90 -16.74 -3.13 -11.97
N VAL A 91 -15.86 -3.66 -11.12
CA VAL A 91 -16.17 -3.94 -9.71
C VAL A 91 -16.56 -2.66 -8.99
N ASP A 92 -15.79 -1.58 -9.13
CA ASP A 92 -16.05 -0.29 -8.49
C ASP A 92 -17.40 0.32 -8.88
N ALA A 93 -17.84 0.12 -10.13
CA ALA A 93 -19.12 0.63 -10.63
C ALA A 93 -20.34 -0.22 -10.23
N HIS A 94 -20.15 -1.46 -9.74
CA HIS A 94 -21.22 -2.43 -9.50
C HIS A 94 -21.11 -3.10 -8.12
N LEU A 95 -20.54 -2.41 -7.12
CA LEU A 95 -20.29 -2.96 -5.77
C LEU A 95 -21.56 -3.42 -5.04
N ASP A 96 -22.69 -2.79 -5.36
CA ASP A 96 -24.05 -3.06 -4.87
C ASP A 96 -24.65 -4.37 -5.41
N GLN A 97 -24.09 -4.89 -6.51
CA GLN A 97 -24.58 -6.11 -7.16
C GLN A 97 -23.85 -7.35 -6.66
N ARG A 98 -24.42 -8.53 -6.90
CA ARG A 98 -23.70 -9.79 -6.72
C ARG A 98 -22.62 -9.89 -7.79
N LEU A 99 -21.36 -9.94 -7.37
CA LEU A 99 -20.19 -10.05 -8.27
C LEU A 99 -19.50 -11.39 -8.06
N SER A 100 -19.79 -12.33 -8.95
CA SER A 100 -19.15 -13.64 -9.04
C SER A 100 -18.02 -13.65 -10.08
N LEU A 101 -17.12 -14.62 -9.99
CA LEU A 101 -16.08 -14.82 -11.00
C LEU A 101 -16.65 -15.13 -12.39
N GLU A 102 -17.87 -15.68 -12.47
CA GLU A 102 -18.57 -15.93 -13.74
C GLU A 102 -19.08 -14.64 -14.36
N GLU A 103 -19.69 -13.76 -13.57
CA GLU A 103 -20.16 -12.45 -14.05
C GLU A 103 -18.98 -11.55 -14.47
N LEU A 104 -17.92 -11.51 -13.65
CA LEU A 104 -16.70 -10.79 -14.01
C LEU A 104 -16.06 -11.37 -15.27
N GLY A 105 -16.02 -12.70 -15.42
CA GLY A 105 -15.47 -13.35 -16.61
C GLY A 105 -16.29 -13.01 -17.87
N GLY A 106 -17.62 -12.96 -17.75
CA GLY A 106 -18.51 -12.56 -18.83
C GLY A 106 -18.33 -11.11 -19.26
N ALA A 107 -18.12 -10.19 -18.31
CA ALA A 107 -17.96 -8.76 -18.58
C ALA A 107 -16.74 -8.42 -19.47
N VAL A 108 -15.73 -9.29 -19.47
CA VAL A 108 -14.49 -9.09 -20.23
C VAL A 108 -14.14 -10.29 -21.13
N VAL A 109 -15.09 -11.19 -21.37
CA VAL A 109 -14.98 -12.34 -22.29
C VAL A 109 -13.77 -13.25 -21.97
N VAL A 110 -13.52 -13.53 -20.69
CA VAL A 110 -12.51 -14.51 -20.24
C VAL A 110 -13.09 -15.53 -19.28
N SER A 111 -12.58 -16.77 -19.35
CA SER A 111 -13.02 -17.83 -18.43
C SER A 111 -12.74 -17.46 -16.95
N PRO A 112 -13.58 -17.87 -15.99
CA PRO A 112 -13.41 -17.55 -14.56
C PRO A 112 -12.04 -17.94 -14.00
N GLN A 113 -11.53 -19.09 -14.41
CA GLN A 113 -10.23 -19.63 -13.97
C GLN A 113 -9.06 -18.85 -14.57
N HIS A 114 -9.21 -18.33 -15.79
CA HIS A 114 -8.21 -17.47 -16.41
C HIS A 114 -8.21 -16.10 -15.74
N LEU A 115 -9.40 -15.50 -15.55
CA LEU A 115 -9.59 -14.26 -14.81
C LEU A 115 -8.96 -14.31 -13.42
N GLN A 116 -9.25 -15.36 -12.62
CA GLN A 116 -8.69 -15.48 -11.28
C GLN A 116 -7.16 -15.50 -11.27
N ARG A 117 -6.54 -16.26 -12.18
CA ARG A 117 -5.07 -16.37 -12.26
C ARG A 117 -4.42 -15.09 -12.78
N MET A 118 -5.00 -14.50 -13.82
CA MET A 118 -4.56 -13.25 -14.42
C MET A 118 -4.65 -12.10 -13.41
N PHE A 119 -5.80 -11.94 -12.78
CA PHE A 119 -6.05 -10.85 -11.83
C PHE A 119 -5.14 -10.98 -10.60
N LYS A 120 -4.96 -12.21 -10.08
CA LYS A 120 -4.02 -12.48 -8.99
C LYS A 120 -2.58 -12.16 -9.39
N ARG A 121 -2.15 -12.47 -10.62
CA ARG A 121 -0.81 -12.14 -11.10
C ARG A 121 -0.61 -10.64 -11.33
N ALA A 122 -1.66 -9.94 -11.76
CA ALA A 122 -1.60 -8.51 -12.07
C ALA A 122 -1.64 -7.63 -10.81
N LEU A 123 -2.41 -8.04 -9.79
CA LEU A 123 -2.72 -7.20 -8.61
C LEU A 123 -2.29 -7.83 -7.28
N GLY A 124 -1.72 -9.04 -7.28
CA GLY A 124 -1.30 -9.76 -6.07
C GLY A 124 -2.43 -10.36 -5.24
N ILE A 125 -3.69 -10.04 -5.55
CA ILE A 125 -4.89 -10.47 -4.83
C ILE A 125 -5.92 -11.05 -5.80
N SER A 126 -6.78 -11.95 -5.32
CA SER A 126 -7.88 -12.49 -6.13
C SER A 126 -9.00 -11.48 -6.33
N PRO A 127 -9.83 -11.63 -7.38
CA PRO A 127 -11.01 -10.78 -7.58
C PRO A 127 -11.95 -10.77 -6.37
N ARG A 128 -12.07 -11.90 -5.66
CA ARG A 128 -12.90 -11.99 -4.45
C ARG A 128 -12.35 -11.15 -3.29
N GLU A 129 -11.04 -11.17 -3.08
CA GLU A 129 -10.37 -10.36 -2.06
C GLU A 129 -10.48 -8.86 -2.40
N TYR A 130 -10.32 -8.50 -3.68
CA TYR A 130 -10.50 -7.13 -4.14
C TYR A 130 -11.95 -6.63 -3.92
N ILE A 131 -12.95 -7.41 -4.33
CA ILE A 131 -14.37 -7.09 -4.07
C ILE A 131 -14.61 -6.93 -2.57
N ALA A 132 -14.10 -7.86 -1.73
CA ALA A 132 -14.27 -7.78 -0.29
C ALA A 132 -13.66 -6.50 0.30
N ALA A 133 -12.46 -6.11 -0.15
CA ALA A 133 -11.81 -4.87 0.28
C ALA A 133 -12.58 -3.61 -0.14
N ARG A 134 -13.06 -3.55 -1.38
CA ARG A 134 -13.83 -2.41 -1.88
C ARG A 134 -15.20 -2.28 -1.22
N ARG A 135 -15.87 -3.40 -0.96
CA ARG A 135 -17.12 -3.43 -0.18
C ARG A 135 -16.91 -3.02 1.26
N LEU A 136 -15.78 -3.40 1.85
CA LEU A 136 -15.41 -2.94 3.19
C LEU A 136 -15.21 -1.43 3.21
N ASP A 137 -14.49 -0.86 2.25
CA ASP A 137 -14.31 0.59 2.13
C ASP A 137 -15.66 1.31 1.92
N HIS A 138 -16.53 0.76 1.07
CA HIS A 138 -17.87 1.32 0.85
C HIS A 138 -18.73 1.26 2.13
N LEU A 139 -18.73 0.12 2.82
CA LEU A 139 -19.39 -0.06 4.12
C LEU A 139 -18.87 0.97 5.13
N LYS A 140 -17.55 1.17 5.22
CA LYS A 140 -16.95 2.17 6.11
C LYS A 140 -17.46 3.58 5.80
N THR A 141 -17.50 3.96 4.53
CA THR A 141 -18.02 5.27 4.09
C THR A 141 -19.49 5.46 4.46
N ARG A 142 -20.35 4.45 4.23
CA ARG A 142 -21.79 4.50 4.55
C ARG A 142 -22.05 4.52 6.07
N LEU A 143 -21.31 3.71 6.82
CA LEU A 143 -21.36 3.74 8.29
C LEU A 143 -20.92 5.10 8.86
N LYS A 144 -19.92 5.76 8.25
CA LYS A 144 -19.52 7.13 8.59
C LYS A 144 -20.58 8.17 8.21
N ALA A 145 -21.33 7.94 7.13
CA ALA A 145 -22.43 8.80 6.69
C ALA A 145 -23.70 8.67 7.55
N GLY A 146 -23.75 7.71 8.48
CA GLY A 146 -24.82 7.55 9.46
C GLY A 146 -25.88 6.50 9.11
N ASP A 147 -25.74 5.78 7.99
CA ASP A 147 -26.69 4.73 7.57
C ASP A 147 -26.81 3.61 8.60
N THR A 148 -27.91 2.84 8.60
CA THR A 148 -28.07 1.67 9.49
C THR A 148 -27.17 0.49 9.08
N VAL A 149 -26.92 -0.52 9.96
CA VAL A 149 -25.79 -1.46 9.75
C VAL A 149 -26.27 -2.39 8.65
N THR A 150 -27.52 -2.78 8.77
CA THR A 150 -28.31 -3.46 7.75
C THR A 150 -28.32 -2.72 6.40
N GLU A 151 -28.59 -1.40 6.35
CA GLU A 151 -28.59 -0.63 5.10
C GLU A 151 -27.19 -0.52 4.48
N ALA A 152 -26.19 -0.12 5.28
CA ALA A 152 -24.81 0.00 4.82
C ALA A 152 -24.23 -1.36 4.36
N MET A 153 -24.69 -2.46 4.94
CA MET A 153 -24.34 -3.82 4.52
C MET A 153 -24.99 -4.21 3.19
N TYR A 154 -26.27 -3.89 3.03
CA TYR A 154 -27.01 -4.20 1.82
C TYR A 154 -26.44 -3.43 0.63
N ASP A 155 -26.19 -2.12 0.80
CA ASP A 155 -25.60 -1.26 -0.22
C ASP A 155 -24.14 -1.60 -0.54
N ALA A 156 -23.37 -2.06 0.47
CA ALA A 156 -22.04 -2.60 0.24
C ALA A 156 -22.04 -4.03 -0.34
N GLY A 157 -23.19 -4.56 -0.76
CA GLY A 157 -23.30 -5.83 -1.48
C GLY A 157 -23.13 -7.08 -0.60
N PHE A 158 -23.24 -6.97 0.73
CA PHE A 158 -23.23 -8.14 1.62
C PHE A 158 -24.59 -8.85 1.60
N SER A 159 -24.59 -10.13 1.19
CA SER A 159 -25.82 -10.91 1.04
C SER A 159 -26.41 -11.43 2.36
N SER A 160 -25.66 -11.39 3.48
CA SER A 160 -26.18 -11.74 4.81
C SER A 160 -25.42 -11.05 5.94
N SER A 161 -26.13 -10.82 7.05
CA SER A 161 -25.54 -10.36 8.32
C SER A 161 -24.47 -11.32 8.85
N SER A 162 -24.70 -12.64 8.73
CA SER A 162 -23.82 -13.68 9.29
C SER A 162 -22.37 -13.61 8.78
N ARG A 163 -22.14 -13.38 7.48
CA ARG A 163 -20.77 -13.36 6.91
C ARG A 163 -19.96 -12.13 7.32
N LEU A 164 -20.63 -11.02 7.62
CA LEU A 164 -19.99 -9.84 8.19
C LEU A 164 -19.67 -10.11 9.66
N TYR A 165 -20.62 -10.58 10.48
CA TYR A 165 -20.34 -10.83 11.91
C TYR A 165 -19.31 -11.93 12.16
N GLU A 166 -19.20 -12.94 11.28
CA GLU A 166 -18.19 -14.01 11.37
C GLU A 166 -16.75 -13.51 11.14
N ASN A 167 -16.54 -12.46 10.35
CA ASN A 167 -15.19 -11.98 9.97
C ASN A 167 -14.95 -10.48 10.27
N ALA A 168 -15.94 -9.74 10.77
CA ALA A 168 -15.89 -8.30 10.96
C ALA A 168 -14.85 -7.84 11.99
N PRO A 169 -14.68 -8.47 13.16
CA PRO A 169 -13.64 -8.04 14.09
C PRO A 169 -12.24 -8.12 13.48
N GLU A 170 -11.95 -9.15 12.68
CA GLU A 170 -10.67 -9.32 11.98
C GLU A 170 -10.50 -8.39 10.78
N THR A 171 -11.61 -8.05 10.10
CA THR A 171 -11.61 -7.28 8.85
C THR A 171 -11.75 -5.77 9.09
N LEU A 172 -12.51 -5.33 10.10
CA LEU A 172 -12.72 -3.94 10.50
C LEU A 172 -11.84 -3.51 11.68
N GLY A 173 -11.25 -4.45 12.41
CA GLY A 173 -10.52 -4.17 13.67
C GLY A 173 -11.44 -3.87 14.86
N MET A 174 -12.76 -3.89 14.68
CA MET A 174 -13.81 -3.71 15.70
C MET A 174 -15.15 -4.26 15.18
N THR A 175 -16.19 -4.31 16.02
CA THR A 175 -17.51 -4.74 15.52
C THR A 175 -18.14 -3.67 14.60
N PRO A 176 -18.98 -4.04 13.62
CA PRO A 176 -19.65 -3.06 12.74
C PRO A 176 -20.54 -2.06 13.51
N ALA A 177 -21.03 -2.46 14.69
CA ALA A 177 -21.78 -1.62 15.60
C ALA A 177 -20.88 -0.56 16.27
N ASP A 178 -19.66 -0.93 16.70
CA ASP A 178 -18.67 0.00 17.24
C ASP A 178 -18.16 0.97 16.17
N TYR A 179 -18.02 0.47 14.93
CA TYR A 179 -17.63 1.26 13.77
C TYR A 179 -18.70 2.30 13.40
N ARG A 180 -19.99 1.91 13.34
CA ARG A 180 -21.10 2.87 13.19
C ARG A 180 -21.21 3.81 14.39
N GLY A 181 -20.89 3.32 15.57
CA GLY A 181 -20.82 4.13 16.76
C GLY A 181 -19.77 5.23 16.67
N GLY A 182 -18.84 5.20 15.69
CA GLY A 182 -17.72 6.13 15.62
C GLY A 182 -16.78 6.00 16.83
N ALA A 183 -16.77 4.84 17.49
CA ALA A 183 -16.25 4.65 18.84
C ALA A 183 -17.13 5.27 19.96
N ARG A 184 -18.47 5.23 19.83
CA ARG A 184 -19.43 5.59 20.89
C ARG A 184 -19.11 4.83 22.18
N GLY A 185 -18.76 5.57 23.23
CA GLY A 185 -18.36 5.03 24.53
C GLY A 185 -16.84 4.86 24.71
N LEU A 186 -16.04 5.14 23.68
CA LEU A 186 -14.59 5.20 23.80
C LEU A 186 -14.18 6.54 24.42
N HIS A 187 -13.53 6.48 25.58
CA HIS A 187 -12.95 7.64 26.23
C HIS A 187 -11.50 7.79 25.78
N MET A 188 -11.17 8.94 25.22
CA MET A 188 -9.84 9.28 24.74
C MET A 188 -9.34 10.51 25.47
N ARG A 189 -8.09 10.45 25.92
CA ARG A 189 -7.37 11.61 26.44
C ARG A 189 -6.31 12.00 25.43
N TYR A 190 -6.06 13.29 25.28
CA TYR A 190 -4.98 13.79 24.44
C TYR A 190 -4.17 14.88 25.13
N THR A 191 -2.89 14.96 24.79
CA THR A 191 -2.00 16.05 25.18
C THR A 191 -1.24 16.55 23.95
N ILE A 192 -0.82 17.81 23.97
CA ILE A 192 -0.11 18.46 22.87
C ILE A 192 1.14 19.14 23.43
N ALA A 193 2.27 18.98 22.75
CA ALA A 193 3.50 19.70 23.06
C ALA A 193 4.27 20.09 21.79
N PRO A 194 5.07 21.16 21.84
CA PRO A 194 5.95 21.54 20.73
C PRO A 194 7.15 20.58 20.62
N SER A 195 7.66 20.42 19.39
CA SER A 195 8.87 19.65 19.04
C SER A 195 9.61 20.30 17.87
N SER A 196 10.78 19.75 17.51
CA SER A 196 11.49 20.15 16.28
C SER A 196 10.73 19.88 14.97
N LEU A 197 9.64 19.10 15.02
CA LEU A 197 8.78 18.81 13.86
C LEU A 197 7.46 19.60 13.89
N GLY A 198 7.35 20.62 14.73
CA GLY A 198 6.09 21.32 15.00
C GLY A 198 5.40 20.76 16.25
N ASN A 199 4.09 20.92 16.34
CA ASN A 199 3.30 20.41 17.46
C ASN A 199 3.05 18.91 17.31
N VAL A 200 3.14 18.20 18.43
CA VAL A 200 2.90 16.77 18.55
C VAL A 200 1.67 16.57 19.43
N LEU A 201 0.65 15.92 18.89
CA LEU A 201 -0.48 15.43 19.67
C LEU A 201 -0.27 13.94 19.96
N VAL A 202 -0.40 13.55 21.22
CA VAL A 202 -0.47 12.15 21.65
C VAL A 202 -1.85 11.90 22.24
N ALA A 203 -2.58 10.93 21.70
CA ALA A 203 -3.88 10.49 22.20
C ALA A 203 -3.88 9.02 22.56
N ALA A 204 -4.52 8.71 23.68
CA ALA A 204 -4.59 7.37 24.24
C ALA A 204 -6.00 7.00 24.70
N THR A 205 -6.25 5.70 24.68
CA THR A 205 -7.38 5.06 25.32
C THR A 205 -6.93 4.42 26.63
N GLU A 206 -7.83 3.75 27.34
CA GLU A 206 -7.46 2.95 28.53
C GLU A 206 -6.49 1.80 28.22
N ARG A 207 -6.35 1.41 26.93
CA ARG A 207 -5.47 0.31 26.51
C ARG A 207 -4.06 0.77 26.12
N GLY A 208 -3.88 2.07 25.82
CA GLY A 208 -2.62 2.61 25.33
C GLY A 208 -2.78 3.73 24.31
N ILE A 209 -1.66 4.19 23.76
CA ILE A 209 -1.57 5.23 22.73
C ILE A 209 -2.18 4.71 21.44
N CYS A 210 -3.18 5.42 20.95
CA CYS A 210 -3.95 5.07 19.76
C CYS A 210 -3.73 6.04 18.60
N SER A 211 -3.15 7.22 18.86
CA SER A 211 -2.82 8.20 17.84
C SER A 211 -1.66 9.09 18.27
N ILE A 212 -0.73 9.35 17.35
CA ILE A 212 0.31 10.37 17.43
C ILE A 212 0.26 11.16 16.13
N MET A 213 0.04 12.48 16.20
CA MET A 213 -0.13 13.34 15.04
C MET A 213 0.83 14.54 15.11
N LEU A 214 1.26 15.01 13.93
CA LEU A 214 2.15 16.16 13.78
C LEU A 214 1.48 17.23 12.91
N ASP A 215 1.56 18.48 13.35
CA ASP A 215 1.09 19.65 12.61
C ASP A 215 1.80 20.92 13.12
N ASP A 216 1.75 22.01 12.37
CA ASP A 216 2.28 23.29 12.82
C ASP A 216 1.30 24.00 13.75
N GLU A 217 -0.01 23.72 13.61
CA GLU A 217 -1.06 24.33 14.43
C GLU A 217 -1.69 23.32 15.41
N PRO A 218 -1.72 23.62 16.72
CA PRO A 218 -2.23 22.68 17.72
C PRO A 218 -3.74 22.45 17.60
N ASP A 219 -4.51 23.46 17.20
CA ASP A 219 -5.96 23.34 17.06
C ASP A 219 -6.35 22.38 15.92
N ILE A 220 -5.59 22.42 14.81
CA ILE A 220 -5.75 21.49 13.68
C ILE A 220 -5.51 20.03 14.11
N LEU A 221 -4.61 19.77 15.06
CA LEU A 221 -4.39 18.42 15.59
C LEU A 221 -5.64 17.89 16.31
N VAL A 222 -6.29 18.73 17.11
CA VAL A 222 -7.51 18.36 17.84
C VAL A 222 -8.67 18.12 16.87
N GLU A 223 -8.81 18.97 15.85
CA GLU A 223 -9.80 18.80 14.79
C GLU A 223 -9.60 17.47 14.05
N LYS A 224 -8.38 17.19 13.58
CA LYS A 224 -8.04 15.92 12.92
C LYS A 224 -8.29 14.71 13.81
N LEU A 225 -8.00 14.80 15.10
CA LEU A 225 -8.30 13.72 16.05
C LEU A 225 -9.81 13.48 16.17
N ARG A 226 -10.62 14.54 16.22
CA ARG A 226 -12.10 14.43 16.26
C ARG A 226 -12.67 13.90 14.95
N GLU A 227 -12.13 14.31 13.81
CA GLU A 227 -12.52 13.77 12.48
C GLU A 227 -12.21 12.29 12.35
N GLU A 228 -11.08 11.85 12.91
CA GLU A 228 -10.67 10.45 12.89
C GLU A 228 -11.56 9.59 13.82
N PHE A 229 -11.95 10.13 14.97
CA PHE A 229 -12.74 9.44 15.99
C PHE A 229 -14.05 10.19 16.34
N PRO A 230 -15.00 10.34 15.39
CA PRO A 230 -16.14 11.24 15.53
C PRO A 230 -17.17 10.84 16.59
N GLY A 231 -17.15 9.59 17.06
CA GLY A 231 -18.00 9.09 18.13
C GLY A 231 -17.30 8.93 19.49
N ALA A 232 -15.99 9.19 19.56
CA ALA A 232 -15.24 9.11 20.82
C ALA A 232 -15.47 10.34 21.69
N LYS A 233 -15.46 10.14 23.02
CA LYS A 233 -15.37 11.25 23.97
C LYS A 233 -13.90 11.64 24.11
N ILE A 234 -13.51 12.69 23.39
CA ILE A 234 -12.15 13.22 23.38
C ILE A 234 -12.06 14.39 24.37
N GLN A 235 -11.15 14.27 25.34
CA GLN A 235 -10.89 15.30 26.33
C GLN A 235 -9.39 15.57 26.43
N ALA A 236 -9.03 16.82 26.76
CA ALA A 236 -7.65 17.14 27.11
C ALA A 236 -7.25 16.34 28.36
N ASP A 237 -6.00 15.91 28.41
CA ASP A 237 -5.47 15.10 29.47
C ASP A 237 -4.98 15.94 30.66
N ASP A 238 -5.29 15.50 31.89
CA ASP A 238 -4.81 16.10 33.14
C ASP A 238 -3.46 15.46 33.57
N ASN A 239 -2.47 15.48 32.67
CA ASN A 239 -1.09 14.97 32.84
C ASN A 239 -0.88 13.44 32.94
N SER A 240 -1.91 12.61 32.79
CA SER A 240 -1.75 11.14 32.76
C SER A 240 -0.90 10.63 31.58
N LEU A 241 -0.75 11.41 30.51
CA LEU A 241 0.04 11.10 29.31
C LEU A 241 1.43 11.74 29.29
N SER A 242 1.82 12.42 30.37
CA SER A 242 3.09 13.17 30.44
C SER A 242 4.33 12.32 30.16
N GLU A 243 4.41 11.11 30.73
CA GLU A 243 5.53 10.18 30.51
C GLU A 243 5.59 9.70 29.05
N SER A 244 4.45 9.27 28.50
CA SER A 244 4.34 8.88 27.08
C SER A 244 4.69 10.03 26.14
N LEU A 245 4.24 11.25 26.45
CA LEU A 245 4.57 12.44 25.68
C LEU A 245 6.07 12.74 25.73
N SER A 246 6.68 12.67 26.92
CA SER A 246 8.12 12.89 27.09
C SER A 246 8.93 11.91 26.23
N GLY A 247 8.60 10.62 26.30
CA GLY A 247 9.29 9.63 25.48
C GLY A 247 9.10 9.86 23.98
N VAL A 248 7.89 10.20 23.52
CA VAL A 248 7.66 10.54 22.10
C VAL A 248 8.50 11.74 21.67
N LEU A 249 8.60 12.77 22.51
CA LEU A 249 9.44 13.95 22.23
C LEU A 249 10.92 13.57 22.20
N GLU A 250 11.41 12.79 23.16
CA GLU A 250 12.80 12.33 23.19
C GLU A 250 13.16 11.50 21.96
N TYR A 251 12.23 10.65 21.49
CA TYR A 251 12.39 9.90 20.25
C TYR A 251 12.45 10.82 19.02
N ILE A 252 11.53 11.80 18.92
CA ILE A 252 11.52 12.79 17.83
C ILE A 252 12.84 13.56 17.78
N GLU A 253 13.39 13.93 18.94
CA GLU A 253 14.66 14.64 19.05
C GLU A 253 15.89 13.72 18.91
N GLY A 254 15.70 12.41 18.70
CA GLY A 254 16.76 11.42 18.53
C GLY A 254 17.55 11.13 19.81
N ARG A 255 17.02 11.41 20.99
CA ARG A 255 17.76 11.20 22.25
C ARG A 255 17.68 9.76 22.74
N GLU A 256 16.56 9.09 22.46
CA GLU A 256 16.33 7.70 22.84
C GLU A 256 15.79 6.91 21.62
N PRO A 257 16.64 6.16 20.89
CA PRO A 257 16.23 5.45 19.67
C PRO A 257 15.42 4.17 19.97
N HIS A 258 15.29 3.80 21.24
CA HIS A 258 14.53 2.64 21.70
C HIS A 258 13.52 3.05 22.76
N ILE A 259 12.26 3.12 22.36
CA ILE A 259 11.16 3.47 23.24
C ILE A 259 10.12 2.36 23.25
N GLU A 260 9.71 1.94 24.46
CA GLU A 260 8.59 1.02 24.65
C GLU A 260 7.37 1.82 25.12
N LEU A 261 6.39 1.97 24.23
CA LEU A 261 5.11 2.61 24.54
C LEU A 261 3.98 1.57 24.48
N PRO A 262 2.99 1.61 25.37
CA PRO A 262 1.80 0.79 25.24
C PRO A 262 0.97 1.29 24.06
N LEU A 263 1.00 0.59 22.91
CA LEU A 263 0.26 1.00 21.71
C LEU A 263 -1.08 0.24 21.58
N ASP A 264 -2.17 0.99 21.40
CA ASP A 264 -3.49 0.48 21.01
C ASP A 264 -3.66 0.66 19.49
N ILE A 265 -2.92 -0.15 18.72
CA ILE A 265 -2.90 -0.09 17.26
C ILE A 265 -4.19 -0.70 16.70
N ARG A 266 -4.98 0.11 15.98
CA ARG A 266 -6.24 -0.32 15.36
C ARG A 266 -6.12 -0.33 13.84
N GLY A 267 -6.29 -1.50 13.24
CA GLY A 267 -6.26 -1.66 11.80
C GLY A 267 -6.59 -3.10 11.39
N THR A 268 -6.80 -3.29 10.10
CA THR A 268 -7.00 -4.62 9.49
C THR A 268 -5.79 -5.53 9.74
N ALA A 269 -5.97 -6.86 9.66
CA ALA A 269 -4.86 -7.80 9.78
C ALA A 269 -3.70 -7.49 8.81
N PHE A 270 -4.00 -7.02 7.60
CA PHE A 270 -2.98 -6.59 6.64
C PHE A 270 -2.24 -5.33 7.11
N GLN A 271 -2.96 -4.30 7.59
CA GLN A 271 -2.35 -3.09 8.11
C GLN A 271 -1.46 -3.37 9.33
N GLN A 272 -1.94 -4.21 10.27
CA GLN A 272 -1.15 -4.62 11.42
C GLN A 272 0.16 -5.30 11.01
N ARG A 273 0.13 -6.21 10.02
CA ARG A 273 1.35 -6.83 9.49
C ARG A 273 2.31 -5.83 8.88
N VAL A 274 1.80 -4.87 8.10
CA VAL A 274 2.63 -3.79 7.53
C VAL A 274 3.25 -2.95 8.64
N TRP A 275 2.47 -2.55 9.64
CA TRP A 275 2.96 -1.71 10.73
C TRP A 275 3.92 -2.45 11.68
N GLN A 276 3.77 -3.76 11.85
CA GLN A 276 4.74 -4.61 12.52
C GLN A 276 6.05 -4.65 11.73
N ALA A 277 5.99 -4.86 10.41
CA ALA A 277 7.18 -4.83 9.56
C ALA A 277 7.88 -3.46 9.55
N LEU A 278 7.11 -2.35 9.56
CA LEU A 278 7.68 -1.01 9.73
C LEU A 278 8.50 -0.90 11.02
N GLN A 279 7.97 -1.39 12.14
CA GLN A 279 8.67 -1.35 13.44
C GLN A 279 9.94 -2.21 13.46
N GLN A 280 10.10 -3.16 12.54
CA GLN A 280 11.34 -3.94 12.38
C GLN A 280 12.41 -3.22 11.57
N ILE A 281 12.09 -2.09 10.91
CA ILE A 281 13.10 -1.31 10.17
C ILE A 281 14.00 -0.61 11.19
N PRO A 282 15.32 -0.90 11.23
CA PRO A 282 16.22 -0.29 12.21
C PRO A 282 16.29 1.23 12.09
N TYR A 283 16.64 1.88 13.20
CA TYR A 283 16.88 3.33 13.22
C TYR A 283 18.03 3.69 12.28
N GLY A 284 17.83 4.69 11.41
CA GLY A 284 18.83 5.10 10.41
C GLY A 284 18.83 4.27 9.13
N GLU A 285 18.05 3.19 9.07
CA GLU A 285 17.85 2.40 7.85
C GLU A 285 16.57 2.80 7.10
N THR A 286 16.55 2.49 5.80
CA THR A 286 15.36 2.66 4.96
C THR A 286 15.01 1.36 4.24
N ARG A 287 13.74 1.26 3.83
CA ARG A 287 13.23 0.19 2.95
C ARG A 287 12.44 0.80 1.81
N SER A 288 12.41 0.14 0.66
CA SER A 288 11.46 0.47 -0.39
C SER A 288 10.09 -0.14 -0.10
N TYR A 289 9.04 0.42 -0.71
CA TYR A 289 7.70 -0.19 -0.66
C TYR A 289 7.68 -1.64 -1.16
N SER A 290 8.52 -1.98 -2.14
CA SER A 290 8.61 -3.35 -2.68
C SER A 290 9.37 -4.28 -1.73
N GLN A 291 10.46 -3.81 -1.11
CA GLN A 291 11.17 -4.57 -0.08
C GLN A 291 10.26 -4.88 1.11
N LEU A 292 9.50 -3.90 1.58
CA LEU A 292 8.55 -4.13 2.68
C LEU A 292 7.44 -5.12 2.29
N ALA A 293 6.99 -5.09 1.02
CA ALA A 293 6.03 -6.06 0.49
C ALA A 293 6.61 -7.49 0.44
N GLU A 294 7.88 -7.64 0.09
CA GLU A 294 8.61 -8.90 0.14
C GLU A 294 8.78 -9.41 1.58
N GLU A 295 9.17 -8.54 2.52
CA GLU A 295 9.37 -8.88 3.94
C GLU A 295 8.08 -9.40 4.59
N ILE A 296 6.92 -8.84 4.23
CA ILE A 296 5.62 -9.38 4.69
C ILE A 296 5.14 -10.59 3.88
N GLY A 297 5.95 -11.14 2.97
CA GLY A 297 5.60 -12.32 2.17
C GLY A 297 4.55 -12.07 1.07
N GLN A 298 4.36 -10.82 0.65
CA GLN A 298 3.44 -10.42 -0.41
C GLN A 298 4.12 -9.50 -1.45
N PRO A 299 5.08 -10.00 -2.25
CA PRO A 299 5.89 -9.18 -3.16
C PRO A 299 5.08 -8.37 -4.19
N GLU A 300 3.91 -8.86 -4.59
CA GLU A 300 3.04 -8.20 -5.57
C GLU A 300 2.13 -7.10 -4.92
N ALA A 301 2.13 -6.97 -3.59
CA ALA A 301 1.21 -6.10 -2.85
C ALA A 301 1.75 -4.68 -2.57
N THR A 302 2.72 -4.17 -3.35
CA THR A 302 3.38 -2.88 -3.11
C THR A 302 2.41 -1.70 -2.94
N ARG A 303 1.33 -1.64 -3.74
CA ARG A 303 0.31 -0.57 -3.63
C ARG A 303 -0.54 -0.70 -2.36
N ALA A 304 -0.90 -1.92 -1.98
CA ALA A 304 -1.63 -2.16 -0.74
C ALA A 304 -0.79 -1.79 0.48
N VAL A 305 0.51 -2.13 0.45
CA VAL A 305 1.49 -1.71 1.46
C VAL A 305 1.55 -0.18 1.55
N ALA A 306 1.66 0.53 0.43
CA ALA A 306 1.66 1.99 0.42
C ALA A 306 0.39 2.60 1.04
N SER A 307 -0.79 2.01 0.77
CA SER A 307 -2.05 2.42 1.39
C SER A 307 -2.07 2.16 2.90
N ALA A 308 -1.57 1.01 3.36
CA ALA A 308 -1.47 0.70 4.79
C ALA A 308 -0.52 1.66 5.52
N ILE A 309 0.60 2.04 4.90
CA ILE A 309 1.54 3.05 5.41
C ILE A 309 0.86 4.43 5.50
N ALA A 310 0.09 4.84 4.47
CA ALA A 310 -0.62 6.12 4.47
C ALA A 310 -1.70 6.21 5.57
N ASN A 311 -2.24 5.08 6.00
CA ASN A 311 -3.19 4.98 7.10
C ASN A 311 -2.52 4.79 8.48
N ASN A 312 -1.22 5.04 8.61
CA ASN A 312 -0.59 5.07 9.93
C ASN A 312 -1.10 6.28 10.73
N HIS A 313 -1.54 6.05 11.97
CA HIS A 313 -1.97 7.09 12.91
C HIS A 313 -0.99 7.26 14.08
N ILE A 314 0.08 6.47 14.15
CA ILE A 314 1.13 6.59 15.17
C ILE A 314 2.38 7.17 14.48
N ALA A 315 2.40 8.50 14.30
CA ALA A 315 3.55 9.19 13.71
C ALA A 315 4.85 8.84 14.43
N VAL A 316 5.93 8.70 13.65
CA VAL A 316 7.32 8.51 14.10
C VAL A 316 7.57 7.16 14.79
N ILE A 317 6.78 6.78 15.79
CA ILE A 317 6.92 5.53 16.55
C ILE A 317 6.61 4.30 15.68
N ILE A 318 5.59 4.37 14.81
CA ILE A 318 5.49 3.45 13.66
C ILE A 318 6.21 4.13 12.50
N PRO A 319 7.44 3.71 12.14
CA PRO A 319 8.39 4.52 11.38
C PRO A 319 8.15 4.46 9.87
N CYS A 320 6.94 4.85 9.45
CA CYS A 320 6.56 4.96 8.04
C CYS A 320 7.40 5.96 7.23
N HIS A 321 8.11 6.89 7.89
CA HIS A 321 9.08 7.78 7.24
C HIS A 321 10.32 7.04 6.73
N ARG A 322 10.64 5.84 7.24
CA ARG A 322 11.75 5.00 6.75
C ARG A 322 11.44 4.30 5.43
N VAL A 323 10.20 4.37 4.94
CA VAL A 323 9.84 3.78 3.65
C VAL A 323 9.95 4.81 2.53
N ILE A 324 10.82 4.55 1.57
CA ILE A 324 11.07 5.42 0.41
C ILE A 324 10.74 4.70 -0.90
N ARG A 325 10.76 5.42 -2.02
CA ARG A 325 10.61 4.78 -3.34
C ARG A 325 11.90 4.06 -3.71
N GLN A 326 11.78 3.07 -4.60
CA GLN A 326 12.93 2.27 -5.06
C GLN A 326 13.97 3.11 -5.83
N ASP A 327 13.56 4.24 -6.42
CA ASP A 327 14.45 5.20 -7.08
C ASP A 327 15.20 6.13 -6.11
N GLY A 328 15.05 5.93 -4.80
CA GLY A 328 15.64 6.75 -3.75
C GLY A 328 14.87 8.03 -3.45
N SER A 329 13.80 8.35 -4.18
CA SER A 329 12.96 9.50 -3.86
C SER A 329 12.10 9.24 -2.62
N MET A 330 11.83 10.28 -1.84
CA MET A 330 11.15 10.13 -0.52
C MET A 330 9.73 9.58 -0.61
N GLY A 331 9.04 9.67 -1.76
CA GLY A 331 7.61 9.35 -1.85
C GLY A 331 6.75 10.23 -0.95
N GLY A 332 5.51 9.82 -0.67
CA GLY A 332 4.59 10.58 0.18
C GLY A 332 4.88 10.44 1.68
N TYR A 333 4.38 11.40 2.47
CA TYR A 333 4.33 11.31 3.93
C TYR A 333 3.07 12.01 4.45
N LYS A 334 2.32 11.35 5.33
CA LYS A 334 1.04 11.85 5.86
C LYS A 334 1.17 13.22 6.52
N TRP A 335 2.30 13.46 7.20
CA TRP A 335 2.56 14.71 7.92
C TRP A 335 3.50 15.67 7.17
N GLY A 336 3.70 15.46 5.87
CA GLY A 336 4.45 16.37 4.99
C GLY A 336 5.91 16.02 4.79
N LEU A 337 6.42 16.28 3.58
CA LEU A 337 7.75 15.84 3.14
C LEU A 337 8.90 16.45 3.95
N ALA A 338 8.77 17.71 4.39
CA ALA A 338 9.78 18.38 5.20
C ALA A 338 10.06 17.62 6.51
N ARG A 339 9.00 17.15 7.18
CA ARG A 339 9.13 16.36 8.43
C ARG A 339 9.79 15.00 8.17
N LYS A 340 9.42 14.34 7.07
CA LYS A 340 10.04 13.07 6.66
C LYS A 340 11.54 13.23 6.40
N GLN A 341 11.93 14.29 5.70
CA GLN A 341 13.34 14.59 5.43
C GLN A 341 14.11 14.86 6.72
N ALA A 342 13.56 15.69 7.62
CA ALA A 342 14.19 16.03 8.89
C ALA A 342 14.42 14.79 9.77
N LEU A 343 13.43 13.89 9.84
CA LEU A 343 13.55 12.61 10.55
C LEU A 343 14.67 11.76 9.95
N LEU A 344 14.62 11.47 8.65
CA LEU A 344 15.62 10.62 7.98
C LEU A 344 17.04 11.18 8.15
N GLN A 345 17.21 12.50 8.02
CA GLN A 345 18.50 13.15 8.22
C GLN A 345 19.03 12.96 9.65
N ARG A 346 18.17 13.21 10.65
CA ARG A 346 18.53 13.05 12.06
C ARG A 346 18.92 11.61 12.38
N GLU A 347 18.14 10.65 11.89
CA GLU A 347 18.44 9.23 12.10
C GLU A 347 19.78 8.84 11.46
N HIS A 348 20.07 9.37 10.27
CA HIS A 348 21.33 9.10 9.57
C HIS A 348 22.55 9.70 10.27
N GLU A 349 22.43 10.93 10.79
CA GLU A 349 23.50 11.61 11.53
C GLU A 349 23.85 10.90 12.84
N GLN A 350 22.85 10.34 13.52
CA GLN A 350 23.05 9.61 14.77
C GLN A 350 23.46 8.15 14.58
N HIS A 351 23.08 7.51 13.48
CA HIS A 351 23.55 6.17 13.14
C HIS A 351 25.02 6.18 12.67
N SER A 352 25.51 7.33 12.18
CA SER A 352 26.90 7.49 11.70
C SER A 352 27.88 7.92 12.81
N ASN A 353 27.37 8.29 13.98
CA ASN A 353 28.15 8.57 15.20
C ASN A 353 28.10 7.36 16.15
#